data_AF-A0A9P4GR90-F1
#
_entry.id   AF-A0A9P4GR90-F1
#
_cell.length_a   1.000
_cell.length_b   1.000
_cell.length_c   1.000
_cell.angle_alpha   90.00
_cell.angle_beta   90.00
_cell.angle_gamma   90.00
#
_symmetry.space_group_name_H-M   'P 1'
#
loop_
_entity.id
_entity.type
_entity.pdbx_description
1 polymer ?
#
loop_
_entity_poly.entity_id
_entity_poly.type
_entity_poly.pdbx_seq_one_letter_code
_entity_poly.pdbx_strand_id
1 'polypeptide(L)'
;MSPLPYAVPPPPGNSSPSDASNRTMQNRIDTPVSAPAPPHAQDFSWSKVPLPSHFSSPGLASASRVSSYQSTISNLSAQSEPIVLSTNTLINTTSPGQYNPLHHYQPCMYPSCTSHYTLAHTGPTYYLPQGPYSLARLHGYCHQHATREWKETNAMCKSEWECLRQNAGRKTLGSIAAEFEIFLEGLKEERGLEDGTLFRKQKIRVSGVAQPVLQSHNSAKGKARQDEEGDSAWDWRYSPRPCITSSCLSPPYSPYANDLYAFYHTRQPSTFLPLRVLCPTCSKAEVEMFAERVTEKWSSRCGWDKTEWNGWFSNVVRDREMEGEFWEATQGRAVKARGPVQLVEKVEEEEEEGKKGKRSILRKLFSSMTV
;
A
#
# COMPACT_ATOMS: atom_id res chain seq x y z
N MET A 1 -1.10 51.97 35.88
CA MET A 1 0.25 51.96 36.50
C MET A 1 0.22 51.03 37.69
N SER A 2 0.74 49.81 37.51
CA SER A 2 1.01 48.82 38.57
C SER A 2 2.23 48.00 38.10
N PRO A 3 3.10 47.53 39.02
CA PRO A 3 4.50 47.25 38.69
C PRO A 3 4.74 45.81 38.20
N LEU A 4 5.72 45.69 37.30
CA LEU A 4 6.31 44.44 36.82
C LEU A 4 7.02 43.67 37.96
N PRO A 5 6.92 42.33 38.01
CA PRO A 5 7.83 41.52 38.81
C PRO A 5 9.14 41.23 38.05
N TYR A 6 10.23 41.36 38.81
CA TYR A 6 11.63 41.21 38.45
C TYR A 6 12.00 39.78 37.99
N ALA A 7 12.83 39.71 36.95
CA ALA A 7 13.52 38.51 36.51
C ALA A 7 14.74 38.22 37.41
N VAL A 8 14.89 36.94 37.81
CA VAL A 8 16.03 36.42 38.57
C VAL A 8 17.07 35.87 37.58
N PRO A 9 18.37 36.24 37.68
CA PRO A 9 19.42 35.65 36.85
C PRO A 9 19.91 34.30 37.42
N PRO A 10 20.35 33.35 36.56
CA PRO A 10 20.92 32.08 37.00
C PRO A 10 22.38 32.23 37.51
N PRO A 11 22.84 31.30 38.38
CA PRO A 11 24.18 31.36 38.97
C PRO A 11 25.30 30.93 37.98
N PRO A 12 26.54 31.43 38.17
CA PRO A 12 27.68 31.07 37.32
C PRO A 12 28.24 29.69 37.70
N GLY A 13 28.41 28.82 36.70
CA GLY A 13 29.07 27.53 36.83
C GLY A 13 30.59 27.67 36.92
N ASN A 14 31.17 27.09 37.96
CA ASN A 14 32.60 26.99 38.19
C ASN A 14 33.29 26.13 37.13
N SER A 15 34.22 26.71 36.39
CA SER A 15 35.27 26.00 35.67
C SER A 15 36.46 25.76 36.60
N SER A 16 36.96 24.52 36.66
CA SER A 16 38.32 24.25 37.14
C SER A 16 38.99 23.15 36.33
N PRO A 17 40.33 23.20 36.22
CA PRO A 17 41.11 22.52 35.19
C PRO A 17 41.78 21.25 35.71
N SER A 18 42.12 20.32 34.82
CA SER A 18 43.28 19.45 35.04
C SER A 18 43.80 18.84 33.74
N ASP A 19 45.04 19.25 33.51
CA ASP A 19 46.16 18.74 32.73
C ASP A 19 46.21 17.29 32.24
N ALA A 20 47.05 17.20 31.20
CA ALA A 20 48.05 16.17 30.91
C ALA A 20 47.70 15.10 29.88
N SER A 21 48.28 15.34 28.69
CA SER A 21 49.22 14.44 28.02
C SER A 21 48.71 13.06 27.61
N ASN A 22 48.62 12.85 26.29
CA ASN A 22 49.53 11.93 25.62
C ASN A 22 49.65 12.23 24.13
N ARG A 23 50.89 12.53 23.72
CA ARG A 23 51.34 12.56 22.32
C ARG A 23 51.14 11.17 21.72
N THR A 24 50.36 11.08 20.65
CA THR A 24 50.49 9.99 19.69
C THR A 24 50.59 10.61 18.30
N MET A 25 51.72 10.39 17.63
CA MET A 25 51.91 10.75 16.23
C MET A 25 50.93 9.95 15.39
N GLN A 26 50.03 10.63 14.68
CA GLN A 26 49.30 10.04 13.57
C GLN A 26 49.52 10.90 12.33
N ASN A 27 49.91 10.20 11.28
CA ASN A 27 50.29 10.72 9.99
C ASN A 27 49.16 11.54 9.36
N ARG A 28 49.54 12.75 8.95
CA ARG A 28 48.74 13.66 8.15
C ARG A 28 48.61 13.12 6.74
N ILE A 29 47.46 12.56 6.41
CA ILE A 29 46.97 12.43 5.03
C ILE A 29 45.84 13.44 4.91
N ASP A 30 46.15 14.60 4.34
CA ASP A 30 45.18 15.64 4.01
C ASP A 30 44.25 15.09 2.90
N THR A 31 43.07 14.63 3.30
CA THR A 31 41.95 14.38 2.39
C THR A 31 40.85 15.39 2.74
N PRO A 32 40.40 16.26 1.81
CA PRO A 32 39.32 17.19 2.10
C PRO A 32 38.01 16.41 2.29
N VAL A 33 37.60 16.25 3.56
CA VAL A 33 36.28 15.77 3.94
C VAL A 33 35.30 16.91 3.71
N SER A 34 34.57 16.84 2.59
CA SER A 34 33.34 17.61 2.44
C SER A 34 32.26 16.96 3.30
N ALA A 35 31.64 17.77 4.17
CA ALA A 35 30.57 17.36 5.06
C ALA A 35 29.39 16.71 4.30
N PRO A 36 28.73 15.69 4.87
CA PRO A 36 27.49 15.19 4.31
C PRO A 36 26.39 16.24 4.52
N ALA A 37 25.81 16.70 3.41
CA ALA A 37 24.59 17.49 3.41
C ALA A 37 23.46 16.73 4.13
N PRO A 38 22.54 17.42 4.81
CA PRO A 38 21.35 16.79 5.40
C PRO A 38 20.55 16.08 4.30
N PRO A 39 19.81 14.99 4.64
CA PRO A 39 19.01 14.28 3.66
C PRO A 39 17.92 15.22 3.14
N HIS A 40 18.13 15.71 1.92
CA HIS A 40 17.08 16.29 1.12
C HIS A 40 15.95 15.26 1.02
N ALA A 41 14.76 15.65 1.50
CA ALA A 41 13.53 15.00 1.12
C ALA A 41 13.49 14.97 -0.41
N GLN A 42 13.66 13.79 -1.00
CA GLN A 42 13.40 13.59 -2.42
C GLN A 42 11.89 13.78 -2.61
N ASP A 43 11.53 14.95 -3.12
CA ASP A 43 10.25 15.19 -3.76
C ASP A 43 10.14 14.23 -4.94
N PHE A 44 9.46 13.10 -4.73
CA PHE A 44 9.11 12.15 -5.76
C PHE A 44 7.99 12.72 -6.63
N SER A 45 8.37 13.62 -7.53
CA SER A 45 7.60 14.04 -8.70
C SER A 45 7.42 12.86 -9.66
N TRP A 46 6.45 11.98 -9.38
CA TRP A 46 5.95 10.99 -10.34
C TRP A 46 4.95 11.59 -11.35
N SER A 47 4.72 12.90 -11.33
CA SER A 47 3.79 13.62 -12.21
C SER A 47 4.23 13.72 -13.69
N LYS A 48 5.26 12.98 -14.12
CA LYS A 48 5.82 13.06 -15.48
C LYS A 48 5.94 11.71 -16.19
N VAL A 49 5.18 10.69 -15.79
CA VAL A 49 4.95 9.56 -16.69
C VAL A 49 3.72 9.89 -17.53
N PRO A 50 3.86 10.32 -18.80
CA PRO A 50 2.71 10.43 -19.67
C PRO A 50 2.12 9.02 -19.84
N LEU A 51 0.82 8.91 -19.58
CA LEU A 51 0.03 7.75 -19.99
C LEU A 51 0.26 7.53 -21.50
N PRO A 52 0.46 6.29 -22.00
CA PRO A 52 0.62 6.05 -23.42
C PRO A 52 -0.68 6.39 -24.15
N SER A 53 -0.73 7.58 -24.73
CA SER A 53 -1.76 7.97 -25.68
C SER A 53 -1.29 7.56 -27.08
N HIS A 54 -2.06 6.66 -27.71
CA HIS A 54 -2.00 6.32 -29.14
C HIS A 54 -0.77 5.50 -29.60
N PHE A 55 -0.83 4.18 -29.42
CA PHE A 55 -0.02 3.26 -30.21
C PHE A 55 -0.59 3.19 -31.63
N SER A 56 0.01 3.94 -32.56
CA SER A 56 -0.20 3.77 -34.01
C SER A 56 1.06 3.13 -34.59
N SER A 57 0.96 1.88 -35.04
CA SER A 57 2.07 1.17 -35.68
C SER A 57 2.43 1.79 -37.03
N PRO A 58 3.71 2.12 -37.31
CA PRO A 58 4.15 2.36 -38.67
C PRO A 58 4.40 1.02 -39.37
N GLY A 59 3.84 0.93 -40.58
CA GLY A 59 3.81 -0.24 -41.42
C GLY A 59 5.14 -0.67 -42.04
N LEU A 60 5.03 -1.86 -42.62
CA LEU A 60 5.95 -2.60 -43.46
C LEU A 60 6.85 -1.75 -44.38
N ALA A 61 8.14 -2.02 -44.35
CA ALA A 61 9.00 -1.90 -45.54
C ALA A 61 10.04 -3.03 -45.57
N SER A 62 9.99 -3.78 -46.66
CA SER A 62 10.90 -4.85 -47.04
C SER A 62 12.30 -4.32 -47.40
N ALA A 63 13.35 -4.98 -46.93
CA ALA A 63 14.61 -5.06 -47.66
C ALA A 63 15.36 -6.36 -47.31
N SER A 64 15.49 -7.21 -48.33
CA SER A 64 16.21 -8.49 -48.29
C SER A 64 17.71 -8.28 -48.53
N ARG A 65 18.56 -9.15 -47.96
CA ARG A 65 19.66 -9.85 -48.67
C ARG A 65 20.35 -10.90 -47.76
N VAL A 66 20.15 -12.18 -48.13
CA VAL A 66 21.10 -13.33 -48.28
C VAL A 66 22.31 -13.39 -47.31
N SER A 67 22.61 -14.47 -46.57
CA SER A 67 23.01 -15.79 -47.09
C SER A 67 22.93 -16.92 -46.04
N SER A 68 22.77 -18.13 -46.59
CA SER A 68 22.47 -19.45 -46.02
C SER A 68 23.59 -20.14 -45.26
N TYR A 69 23.22 -21.02 -44.32
CA TYR A 69 23.70 -22.41 -44.31
C TYR A 69 22.55 -23.37 -43.91
N GLN A 70 22.41 -24.42 -44.71
CA GLN A 70 21.40 -25.47 -44.64
C GLN A 70 21.62 -26.41 -43.45
N SER A 71 20.53 -26.94 -42.89
CA SER A 71 20.44 -28.34 -42.49
C SER A 71 18.98 -28.81 -42.51
N THR A 72 18.73 -29.76 -43.42
CA THR A 72 17.62 -30.72 -43.52
C THR A 72 17.42 -31.47 -42.18
N ILE A 73 16.25 -31.93 -41.72
CA ILE A 73 15.35 -32.96 -42.30
C ILE A 73 13.96 -32.96 -41.57
N SER A 74 12.89 -33.14 -42.37
CA SER A 74 11.54 -33.74 -42.17
C SER A 74 10.53 -33.32 -41.08
N ASN A 75 9.52 -32.57 -41.54
CA ASN A 75 8.10 -32.95 -41.74
C ASN A 75 7.45 -34.00 -40.81
N LEU A 76 6.70 -33.55 -39.81
CA LEU A 76 5.34 -34.02 -39.55
C LEU A 76 4.45 -32.79 -39.30
N SER A 77 3.53 -32.60 -40.24
CA SER A 77 2.59 -31.49 -40.32
C SER A 77 1.38 -31.81 -39.45
N ALA A 78 1.25 -31.12 -38.32
CA ALA A 78 -0.03 -30.87 -37.68
C ALA A 78 -0.31 -29.38 -37.85
N GLN A 79 -1.40 -29.06 -38.54
CA GLN A 79 -1.91 -27.70 -38.66
C GLN A 79 -2.29 -27.21 -37.27
N SER A 80 -1.39 -26.44 -36.65
CA SER A 80 -1.74 -25.61 -35.51
C SER A 80 -2.25 -24.28 -36.05
N GLU A 81 -3.56 -24.11 -36.03
CA GLU A 81 -4.18 -22.80 -36.10
C GLU A 81 -3.53 -21.88 -35.05
N PRO A 82 -3.38 -20.58 -35.32
CA PRO A 82 -2.94 -19.66 -34.29
C PRO A 82 -3.99 -19.70 -33.17
N ILE A 83 -3.62 -20.32 -32.05
CA ILE A 83 -4.24 -20.05 -30.76
C ILE A 83 -4.09 -18.54 -30.57
N VAL A 84 -5.17 -17.83 -30.90
CA VAL A 84 -5.48 -16.57 -30.26
C VAL A 84 -5.54 -16.96 -28.79
N LEU A 85 -4.44 -16.71 -28.09
CA LEU A 85 -4.49 -16.50 -26.65
C LEU A 85 -5.45 -15.33 -26.48
N SER A 86 -6.74 -15.65 -26.42
CA SER A 86 -7.70 -14.90 -25.65
C SER A 86 -7.05 -14.83 -24.28
N THR A 87 -6.38 -13.71 -24.04
CA THR A 87 -6.11 -13.21 -22.72
C THR A 87 -7.48 -13.14 -22.08
N ASN A 88 -7.89 -14.25 -21.46
CA ASN A 88 -8.93 -14.27 -20.46
C ASN A 88 -8.38 -13.40 -19.36
N THR A 89 -8.56 -12.10 -19.57
CA THR A 89 -8.59 -11.11 -18.54
C THR A 89 -9.65 -11.67 -17.62
N LEU A 90 -9.21 -12.26 -16.50
CA LEU A 90 -10.01 -12.53 -15.32
C LEU A 90 -10.48 -11.16 -14.82
N ILE A 91 -11.37 -10.53 -15.59
CA ILE A 91 -12.16 -9.39 -15.18
C ILE A 91 -13.27 -10.03 -14.38
N ASN A 92 -13.03 -10.06 -13.07
CA ASN A 92 -14.02 -9.87 -12.04
C ASN A 92 -15.48 -10.04 -12.50
N THR A 93 -16.09 -11.13 -12.05
CA THR A 93 -17.52 -11.39 -12.03
C THR A 93 -18.31 -10.44 -11.09
N THR A 94 -17.80 -9.23 -10.80
CA THR A 94 -18.65 -8.16 -10.26
C THR A 94 -19.47 -7.57 -11.40
N SER A 95 -20.79 -7.51 -11.22
CA SER A 95 -21.70 -6.81 -12.13
C SER A 95 -21.09 -5.48 -12.58
N PRO A 96 -21.03 -5.18 -13.89
CA PRO A 96 -20.44 -3.95 -14.39
C PRO A 96 -21.15 -2.76 -13.73
N GLY A 97 -20.44 -2.07 -12.83
CA GLY A 97 -20.94 -0.88 -12.13
C GLY A 97 -20.83 -0.89 -10.60
N GLN A 98 -20.53 -2.01 -9.93
CA GLN A 98 -20.37 -2.00 -8.47
C GLN A 98 -18.93 -1.66 -8.07
N TYR A 99 -18.73 -0.49 -7.45
CA TYR A 99 -17.44 -0.08 -6.88
C TYR A 99 -16.97 -1.10 -5.82
N ASN A 100 -15.78 -1.66 -6.02
CA ASN A 100 -15.12 -2.53 -5.06
C ASN A 100 -13.84 -1.85 -4.56
N PRO A 101 -13.78 -1.44 -3.28
CA PRO A 101 -12.66 -0.65 -2.75
C PRO A 101 -11.32 -1.41 -2.79
N LEU A 102 -11.33 -2.74 -2.93
CA LEU A 102 -10.11 -3.53 -3.07
C LEU A 102 -9.43 -3.39 -4.44
N HIS A 103 -10.11 -2.89 -5.47
CA HIS A 103 -9.49 -2.63 -6.78
C HIS A 103 -8.96 -1.19 -6.92
N HIS A 104 -9.02 -0.42 -5.85
CA HIS A 104 -8.68 1.00 -5.82
C HIS A 104 -7.46 1.27 -4.93
N TYR A 105 -7.18 2.55 -4.62
CA TYR A 105 -6.08 2.88 -3.71
C TYR A 105 -6.39 2.39 -2.29
N GLN A 106 -5.48 1.57 -1.76
CA GLN A 106 -5.57 0.96 -0.44
C GLN A 106 -4.43 1.49 0.47
N PRO A 107 -4.59 1.47 1.80
CA PRO A 107 -3.54 1.87 2.71
C PRO A 107 -2.43 0.81 2.75
N CYS A 108 -1.20 1.27 2.89
CA CYS A 108 -0.10 0.41 3.31
C CYS A 108 -0.30 -0.03 4.77
N MET A 109 -0.11 -1.33 5.02
CA MET A 109 -0.24 -1.94 6.35
C MET A 109 1.07 -1.93 7.15
N TYR A 110 2.17 -1.45 6.56
CA TYR A 110 3.44 -1.29 7.25
C TYR A 110 3.30 -0.22 8.37
N PRO A 111 3.81 -0.46 9.59
CA PRO A 111 3.71 0.50 10.69
C PRO A 111 4.19 1.90 10.31
N SER A 112 3.44 2.93 10.70
CA SER A 112 3.75 4.34 10.42
C SER A 112 3.73 4.76 8.93
N CYS A 113 3.39 3.87 8.00
CA CYS A 113 3.26 4.24 6.60
C CYS A 113 1.88 4.85 6.32
N THR A 114 1.86 6.05 5.75
CA THR A 114 0.64 6.77 5.33
C THR A 114 0.37 6.65 3.82
N SER A 115 1.27 5.98 3.08
CA SER A 115 1.15 5.82 1.64
C SER A 115 -0.04 4.95 1.27
N HIS A 116 -0.65 5.28 0.15
CA HIS A 116 -1.68 4.47 -0.48
C HIS A 116 -1.16 3.93 -1.80
N TYR A 117 -1.58 2.73 -2.16
CA TYR A 117 -1.14 2.06 -3.38
C TYR A 117 -2.29 1.30 -4.02
N THR A 118 -2.18 1.04 -5.31
CA THR A 118 -3.13 0.21 -6.05
C THR A 118 -2.38 -0.96 -6.68
N LEU A 119 -2.98 -2.15 -6.62
CA LEU A 119 -2.42 -3.38 -7.21
C LEU A 119 -2.32 -3.28 -8.74
N ALA A 120 -3.11 -2.40 -9.36
CA ALA A 120 -3.05 -2.14 -10.79
C ALA A 120 -1.68 -1.61 -11.24
N HIS A 121 -0.93 -0.93 -10.36
CA HIS A 121 0.37 -0.32 -10.72
C HIS A 121 1.57 -1.26 -10.56
N THR A 122 1.43 -2.34 -9.80
CA THR A 122 2.54 -3.27 -9.55
C THR A 122 2.68 -4.32 -10.65
N GLY A 123 1.65 -4.54 -11.45
CA GLY A 123 1.61 -5.58 -12.48
C GLY A 123 1.30 -6.98 -11.90
N PRO A 124 0.88 -7.93 -12.76
CA PRO A 124 0.34 -9.22 -12.32
C PRO A 124 1.40 -10.15 -11.68
N THR A 125 2.69 -9.93 -11.94
CA THR A 125 3.78 -10.80 -11.48
C THR A 125 4.49 -10.30 -10.23
N TYR A 126 4.12 -9.15 -9.69
CA TYR A 126 4.88 -8.49 -8.63
C TYR A 126 4.87 -9.25 -7.30
N TYR A 127 3.74 -9.88 -6.97
CA TYR A 127 3.57 -10.69 -5.77
C TYR A 127 3.85 -12.19 -6.01
N LEU A 128 4.25 -12.58 -7.22
CA LEU A 128 4.67 -13.95 -7.49
C LEU A 128 6.05 -14.22 -6.84
N PRO A 129 6.34 -15.49 -6.49
CA PRO A 129 7.66 -15.91 -6.04
C PRO A 129 8.77 -15.48 -7.01
N GLN A 130 9.79 -14.82 -6.48
CA GLN A 130 10.95 -14.35 -7.26
C GLN A 130 12.26 -14.88 -6.67
N GLY A 131 13.24 -15.11 -7.55
CA GLY A 131 14.56 -15.61 -7.18
C GLY A 131 15.38 -14.62 -6.33
N PRO A 132 16.47 -15.09 -5.69
CA PRO A 132 17.06 -16.43 -5.83
C PRO A 132 16.39 -17.53 -4.99
N TYR A 133 15.63 -17.19 -3.94
CA TYR A 133 15.06 -18.18 -3.01
C TYR A 133 13.56 -18.47 -3.24
N SER A 134 13.00 -17.99 -4.36
CA SER A 134 11.57 -18.13 -4.70
C SER A 134 10.66 -17.59 -3.59
N LEU A 135 10.99 -16.42 -3.06
CA LEU A 135 10.20 -15.73 -2.03
C LEU A 135 9.22 -14.76 -2.69
N ALA A 136 7.98 -14.76 -2.22
CA ALA A 136 6.97 -13.78 -2.62
C ALA A 136 7.07 -12.51 -1.75
N ARG A 137 6.64 -11.38 -2.32
CA ARG A 137 6.43 -10.13 -1.56
C ARG A 137 5.11 -10.23 -0.79
N LEU A 138 5.05 -9.58 0.37
CA LEU A 138 3.83 -9.54 1.19
C LEU A 138 2.81 -8.54 0.61
N HIS A 139 1.58 -9.00 0.43
CA HIS A 139 0.38 -8.19 0.22
C HIS A 139 0.11 -7.30 1.44
N GLY A 140 -0.66 -6.23 1.25
CA GLY A 140 -0.88 -5.25 2.30
C GLY A 140 0.20 -4.16 2.36
N TYR A 141 1.39 -4.39 1.84
CA TYR A 141 2.45 -3.38 1.77
C TYR A 141 2.49 -2.64 0.43
N CYS A 142 2.78 -1.34 0.49
CA CYS A 142 3.07 -0.55 -0.70
C CYS A 142 4.37 -1.02 -1.37
N HIS A 143 4.60 -0.61 -2.62
CA HIS A 143 5.73 -1.11 -3.40
C HIS A 143 7.10 -0.93 -2.69
N GLN A 144 7.29 0.17 -1.96
CA GLN A 144 8.54 0.46 -1.26
C GLN A 144 8.76 -0.52 -0.10
N HIS A 145 7.73 -0.69 0.73
CA HIS A 145 7.77 -1.57 1.89
C HIS A 145 7.84 -3.05 1.50
N ALA A 146 7.03 -3.47 0.54
CA ALA A 146 7.05 -4.83 0.00
C ALA A 146 8.42 -5.18 -0.62
N THR A 147 9.06 -4.23 -1.32
CA THR A 147 10.40 -4.46 -1.90
C THR A 147 11.50 -4.45 -0.85
N ARG A 148 11.43 -3.55 0.14
CA ARG A 148 12.42 -3.48 1.23
C ARG A 148 12.40 -4.75 2.07
N GLU A 149 11.23 -5.12 2.54
CA GLU A 149 10.98 -6.33 3.33
C GLU A 149 11.50 -7.57 2.58
N TRP A 150 11.10 -7.76 1.32
CA TRP A 150 11.59 -8.88 0.50
C TRP A 150 13.12 -8.90 0.33
N LYS A 151 13.78 -7.74 0.21
CA LYS A 151 15.25 -7.67 0.14
C LYS A 151 15.90 -8.07 1.47
N GLU A 152 15.34 -7.63 2.60
CA GLU A 152 15.79 -7.98 3.94
C GLU A 152 15.67 -9.49 4.17
N THR A 153 14.56 -10.10 3.75
CA THR A 153 14.37 -11.56 3.83
C THR A 153 15.35 -12.34 2.94
N ASN A 154 15.62 -11.88 1.72
CA ASN A 154 16.64 -12.51 0.87
C ASN A 154 18.04 -12.39 1.49
N ALA A 155 18.36 -11.26 2.13
CA ALA A 155 19.62 -11.09 2.84
C ALA A 155 19.72 -12.04 4.04
N MET A 156 18.63 -12.25 4.78
CA MET A 156 18.54 -13.25 5.85
C MET A 156 18.80 -14.66 5.34
N CYS A 157 18.16 -15.07 4.23
CA CYS A 157 18.41 -16.37 3.61
C CYS A 157 19.88 -16.57 3.22
N LYS A 158 20.50 -15.53 2.65
CA LYS A 158 21.93 -15.56 2.31
C LYS A 158 22.81 -15.70 3.55
N SER A 159 22.48 -14.98 4.62
CA SER A 159 23.20 -15.06 5.89
C SER A 159 23.09 -16.46 6.51
N GLU A 160 21.90 -17.05 6.49
CA GLU A 160 21.67 -18.39 7.05
C GLU A 160 22.40 -19.47 6.24
N TRP A 161 22.37 -19.38 4.91
CA TRP A 161 23.16 -20.25 4.05
C TRP A 161 24.65 -20.20 4.38
N GLU A 162 25.20 -19.00 4.53
CA GLU A 162 26.62 -18.82 4.86
C GLU A 162 26.94 -19.31 6.28
N CYS A 163 26.03 -19.10 7.24
CA CYS A 163 26.13 -19.62 8.60
C CYS A 163 26.22 -21.15 8.62
N LEU A 164 25.30 -21.83 7.93
CA LEU A 164 25.31 -23.30 7.81
C LEU A 164 26.59 -23.79 7.13
N ARG A 165 27.08 -23.07 6.11
CA ARG A 165 28.32 -23.40 5.41
C ARG A 165 29.55 -23.27 6.31
N GLN A 166 29.65 -22.19 7.08
CA GLN A 166 30.78 -21.95 7.99
C GLN A 166 30.79 -22.91 9.18
N ASN A 167 29.62 -23.33 9.65
CA ASN A 167 29.45 -24.24 10.80
C ASN A 167 29.33 -25.72 10.42
N ALA A 168 29.58 -26.08 9.17
CA ALA A 168 29.34 -27.42 8.64
C ALA A 168 30.20 -28.53 9.27
N GLY A 169 31.39 -28.22 9.80
CA GLY A 169 32.31 -29.21 10.34
C GLY A 169 32.67 -30.30 9.33
N ARG A 170 32.23 -31.55 9.58
CA ARG A 170 32.41 -32.70 8.66
C ARG A 170 31.20 -32.98 7.75
N LYS A 171 30.17 -32.13 7.74
CA LYS A 171 28.99 -32.28 6.88
C LYS A 171 29.36 -32.08 5.42
N THR A 172 28.71 -32.82 4.52
CA THR A 172 28.85 -32.64 3.07
C THR A 172 28.03 -31.44 2.60
N LEU A 173 28.39 -30.84 1.45
CA LEU A 173 27.61 -29.75 0.85
C LEU A 173 26.14 -30.14 0.59
N GLY A 174 25.87 -31.42 0.28
CA GLY A 174 24.51 -31.93 0.12
C GLY A 174 23.71 -31.93 1.43
N SER A 175 24.34 -32.26 2.56
CA SER A 175 23.69 -32.16 3.88
C SER A 175 23.34 -30.72 4.24
N ILE A 176 24.24 -29.78 3.92
CA ILE A 176 24.03 -28.33 4.13
C ILE A 176 22.88 -27.83 3.25
N ALA A 177 22.85 -28.24 1.97
CA ALA A 177 21.76 -27.93 1.04
C ALA A 177 20.41 -28.41 1.57
N ALA A 178 20.33 -29.65 2.05
CA ALA A 178 19.10 -30.19 2.62
C ALA A 178 18.65 -29.43 3.88
N GLU A 179 19.58 -29.09 4.78
CA GLU A 179 19.28 -28.26 5.98
C GLU A 179 18.74 -26.88 5.59
N PHE A 180 19.33 -26.25 4.57
CA PHE A 180 18.89 -24.96 4.09
C PHE A 180 17.53 -25.01 3.36
N GLU A 181 17.25 -26.10 2.63
CA GLU A 181 15.93 -26.30 2.02
C GLU A 181 14.83 -26.41 3.08
N ILE A 182 15.09 -27.11 4.20
CA ILE A 182 14.17 -27.17 5.34
C ILE A 182 13.93 -25.77 5.92
N PHE A 183 15.00 -24.99 6.10
CA PHE A 183 14.88 -23.59 6.54
C PHE A 183 14.03 -22.76 5.59
N LEU A 184 14.26 -22.85 4.27
CA LEU A 184 13.50 -22.11 3.27
C LEU A 184 12.02 -22.49 3.27
N GLU A 185 11.68 -23.76 3.47
CA GLU A 185 10.29 -24.20 3.54
C GLU A 185 9.58 -23.61 4.76
N GLY A 186 10.20 -23.67 5.93
CA GLY A 186 9.66 -23.04 7.14
C GLY A 186 9.48 -21.53 6.99
N LEU A 187 10.44 -20.85 6.35
CA LEU A 187 10.34 -19.41 6.07
C LEU A 187 9.19 -19.09 5.10
N LYS A 188 8.96 -19.91 4.07
CA LYS A 188 7.83 -19.72 3.14
C LYS A 188 6.48 -19.91 3.84
N GLU A 189 6.37 -20.91 4.72
CA GLU A 189 5.17 -21.15 5.52
C GLU A 189 4.86 -19.96 6.43
N GLU A 190 5.85 -19.49 7.19
CA GLU A 190 5.71 -18.32 8.08
C GLU A 190 5.25 -17.08 7.29
N ARG A 191 5.90 -16.81 6.15
CA ARG A 191 5.52 -15.70 5.27
C ARG A 191 4.12 -15.86 4.69
N GLY A 192 3.71 -17.08 4.34
CA GLY A 192 2.35 -17.34 3.85
C GLY A 192 1.30 -17.00 4.92
N LEU A 193 1.58 -17.32 6.19
CA LEU A 193 0.72 -16.96 7.32
C LEU A 193 0.70 -15.46 7.58
N GLU A 194 1.85 -14.79 7.50
CA GLU A 194 1.96 -13.34 7.63
C GLU A 194 1.19 -12.63 6.50
N ASP A 195 1.41 -13.05 5.25
CA ASP A 195 0.75 -12.52 4.06
C ASP A 195 -0.77 -12.64 4.15
N GLY A 196 -1.28 -13.83 4.49
CA GLY A 196 -2.70 -14.06 4.70
C GLY A 196 -3.27 -13.22 5.86
N THR A 197 -2.46 -12.92 6.87
CA THR A 197 -2.87 -12.05 7.99
C THR A 197 -2.92 -10.59 7.58
N LEU A 198 -1.91 -10.10 6.86
CA LEU A 198 -1.86 -8.74 6.32
C LEU A 198 -2.99 -8.49 5.33
N PHE A 199 -3.22 -9.42 4.40
CA PHE A 199 -4.30 -9.33 3.42
C PHE A 199 -5.67 -9.28 4.10
N ARG A 200 -5.92 -10.14 5.09
CA ARG A 200 -7.17 -10.11 5.88
C ARG A 200 -7.36 -8.78 6.61
N LYS A 201 -6.33 -8.30 7.32
CA LYS A 201 -6.38 -7.01 8.01
C LYS A 201 -6.66 -5.86 7.03
N GLN A 202 -6.04 -5.87 5.87
CA GLN A 202 -6.27 -4.86 4.83
C GLN A 202 -7.70 -4.95 4.26
N LYS A 203 -8.19 -6.17 3.98
CA LYS A 203 -9.56 -6.39 3.47
C LYS A 203 -10.62 -5.87 4.46
N ILE A 204 -10.45 -6.16 5.75
CA ILE A 204 -11.34 -5.64 6.81
C ILE A 204 -11.25 -4.12 6.88
N ARG A 205 -10.04 -3.54 6.83
CA ARG A 205 -9.83 -2.09 6.82
C ARG A 205 -10.49 -1.38 5.66
N VAL A 206 -10.40 -1.93 4.46
CA VAL A 206 -10.85 -1.26 3.24
C VAL A 206 -12.33 -1.52 2.95
N SER A 207 -12.79 -2.76 3.14
CA SER A 207 -14.15 -3.17 2.77
C SER A 207 -15.11 -3.21 3.95
N GLY A 208 -14.61 -3.29 5.18
CA GLY A 208 -15.42 -3.39 6.40
C GLY A 208 -16.19 -4.70 6.56
N VAL A 209 -16.14 -5.60 5.58
CA VAL A 209 -16.70 -6.95 5.68
C VAL A 209 -15.83 -7.74 6.67
N ALA A 210 -16.34 -7.89 7.89
CA ALA A 210 -15.84 -8.89 8.80
C ALA A 210 -16.04 -10.25 8.10
N GLN A 211 -14.93 -10.94 7.81
CA GLN A 211 -15.02 -12.33 7.37
C GLN A 211 -15.83 -13.08 8.44
N PRO A 212 -16.77 -13.96 8.05
CA PRO A 212 -17.40 -14.84 9.02
C PRO A 212 -16.28 -15.63 9.67
N VAL A 213 -15.92 -15.23 10.89
CA VAL A 213 -15.08 -16.04 11.76
C VAL A 213 -15.88 -17.31 11.90
N LEU A 214 -15.45 -18.38 11.23
CA LEU A 214 -16.00 -19.72 11.42
C LEU A 214 -16.15 -19.88 12.92
N GLN A 215 -17.41 -19.88 13.36
CA GLN A 215 -17.76 -19.78 14.75
C GLN A 215 -17.05 -20.93 15.44
N SER A 216 -16.03 -20.60 16.23
CA SER A 216 -15.52 -21.50 17.25
C SER A 216 -16.69 -21.65 18.23
N HIS A 217 -17.52 -22.66 17.99
CA HIS A 217 -18.73 -22.99 18.74
C HIS A 217 -18.44 -23.49 20.18
N ASN A 218 -17.30 -23.12 20.77
CA ASN A 218 -16.86 -23.61 22.08
C ASN A 218 -16.44 -22.50 23.07
N SER A 219 -16.87 -21.26 22.89
CA SER A 219 -16.66 -20.21 23.91
C SER A 219 -17.94 -19.98 24.71
N ALA A 220 -18.06 -20.75 25.79
CA ALA A 220 -19.08 -20.60 26.81
C ALA A 220 -19.06 -19.18 27.42
N LYS A 221 -20.21 -18.51 27.37
CA LYS A 221 -20.80 -17.64 28.40
C LYS A 221 -19.80 -16.97 29.38
N GLY A 222 -18.93 -16.10 28.85
CA GLY A 222 -18.13 -15.16 29.62
C GLY A 222 -18.38 -13.76 29.09
N LYS A 223 -18.81 -12.84 29.96
CA LYS A 223 -18.97 -11.40 29.67
C LYS A 223 -17.71 -10.90 28.94
N ALA A 224 -17.82 -10.70 27.63
CA ALA A 224 -16.78 -10.06 26.85
C ALA A 224 -16.64 -8.63 27.36
N ARG A 225 -15.48 -8.31 27.93
CA ARG A 225 -15.09 -6.94 28.18
C ARG A 225 -15.12 -6.22 26.83
N GLN A 226 -15.98 -5.22 26.74
CA GLN A 226 -16.23 -4.43 25.54
C GLN A 226 -15.25 -3.24 25.43
N ASP A 227 -14.25 -3.22 26.31
CA ASP A 227 -13.33 -2.11 26.47
C ASP A 227 -11.92 -2.61 26.27
N GLU A 228 -11.23 -1.93 25.35
CA GLU A 228 -9.82 -1.99 25.00
C GLU A 228 -9.46 -2.85 23.78
N GLU A 229 -9.01 -2.14 22.73
CA GLU A 229 -8.25 -2.64 21.57
C GLU A 229 -9.04 -3.10 20.32
N GLY A 230 -10.00 -2.29 19.87
CA GLY A 230 -10.71 -2.53 18.61
C GLY A 230 -11.12 -1.25 17.88
N ASP A 231 -10.25 -0.23 17.89
CA ASP A 231 -10.52 1.04 17.20
C ASP A 231 -10.70 0.81 15.69
N SER A 232 -11.97 0.76 15.30
CA SER A 232 -12.50 0.79 13.93
C SER A 232 -11.70 -0.01 12.91
N ALA A 233 -11.81 -1.35 12.98
CA ALA A 233 -11.22 -2.27 12.01
C ALA A 233 -11.54 -1.93 10.55
N TRP A 234 -12.58 -1.15 10.30
CA TRP A 234 -12.97 -0.59 9.00
C TRP A 234 -12.71 0.92 8.92
N ASP A 235 -12.07 1.34 7.83
CA ASP A 235 -11.88 2.73 7.43
C ASP A 235 -12.91 3.10 6.36
N TRP A 236 -13.96 3.80 6.79
CA TRP A 236 -15.07 4.22 5.94
C TRP A 236 -14.65 5.11 4.75
N ARG A 237 -13.46 5.73 4.81
CA ARG A 237 -13.01 6.68 3.78
C ARG A 237 -12.82 6.04 2.41
N TYR A 238 -12.58 4.72 2.36
CA TYR A 238 -12.50 3.94 1.12
C TYR A 238 -13.87 3.61 0.52
N SER A 239 -14.95 3.85 1.24
CA SER A 239 -16.31 3.55 0.79
C SER A 239 -16.91 4.72 0.00
N PRO A 240 -17.75 4.44 -1.01
CA PRO A 240 -18.46 5.48 -1.73
C PRO A 240 -19.39 6.27 -0.81
N ARG A 241 -19.46 7.58 -1.03
CA ARG A 241 -20.28 8.50 -0.23
C ARG A 241 -20.89 9.61 -1.10
N PRO A 242 -22.04 10.16 -0.69
CA PRO A 242 -22.66 11.26 -1.41
C PRO A 242 -21.88 12.57 -1.20
N CYS A 243 -22.03 13.50 -2.13
CA CYS A 243 -21.58 14.89 -1.95
C CYS A 243 -22.30 15.55 -0.76
N ILE A 244 -21.64 16.42 0.00
CA ILE A 244 -22.29 17.19 1.08
C ILE A 244 -23.18 18.34 0.58
N THR A 245 -23.00 18.80 -0.67
CA THR A 245 -23.82 19.87 -1.23
C THR A 245 -25.26 19.39 -1.39
N SER A 246 -26.20 20.08 -0.74
CA SER A 246 -27.62 19.67 -0.65
C SER A 246 -28.34 19.56 -2.00
N SER A 247 -27.92 20.34 -3.00
CA SER A 247 -28.47 20.33 -4.35
C SER A 247 -27.73 19.41 -5.33
N CYS A 248 -26.65 18.75 -4.87
CA CYS A 248 -25.84 17.92 -5.74
C CYS A 248 -26.48 16.53 -5.94
N LEU A 249 -26.71 16.18 -7.21
CA LEU A 249 -27.26 14.88 -7.62
C LEU A 249 -26.20 13.93 -8.18
N SER A 250 -24.91 14.24 -7.99
CA SER A 250 -23.83 13.38 -8.45
C SER A 250 -23.89 12.01 -7.77
N PRO A 251 -23.52 10.92 -8.48
CA PRO A 251 -23.47 9.60 -7.89
C PRO A 251 -22.48 9.56 -6.71
N PRO A 252 -22.67 8.63 -5.75
CA PRO A 252 -21.69 8.40 -4.69
C PRO A 252 -20.30 8.13 -5.26
N TYR A 253 -19.28 8.69 -4.63
CA TYR A 253 -17.90 8.61 -5.08
C TYR A 253 -16.98 8.27 -3.91
N SER A 254 -15.76 7.81 -4.22
CA SER A 254 -14.69 7.62 -3.25
C SER A 254 -13.46 8.39 -3.71
N PRO A 255 -12.86 9.25 -2.86
CA PRO A 255 -11.57 9.87 -3.18
C PRO A 255 -10.42 8.89 -3.35
N TYR A 256 -10.61 7.61 -2.99
CA TYR A 256 -9.63 6.56 -3.20
C TYR A 256 -9.84 5.76 -4.49
N ALA A 257 -10.90 6.04 -5.25
CA ALA A 257 -11.10 5.46 -6.58
C ALA A 257 -9.91 5.79 -7.50
N ASN A 258 -9.53 4.86 -8.38
CA ASN A 258 -8.31 5.01 -9.20
C ASN A 258 -8.34 6.27 -10.08
N ASP A 259 -9.50 6.59 -10.64
CA ASP A 259 -9.77 7.75 -11.50
C ASP A 259 -9.86 9.08 -10.72
N LEU A 260 -10.09 9.03 -9.40
CA LEU A 260 -10.26 10.22 -8.56
C LEU A 260 -9.10 10.47 -7.59
N TYR A 261 -8.25 9.47 -7.34
CA TYR A 261 -7.21 9.57 -6.31
C TYR A 261 -6.27 10.75 -6.57
N ALA A 262 -5.77 10.87 -7.80
CA ALA A 262 -4.87 11.95 -8.18
C ALA A 262 -5.52 13.33 -7.99
N PHE A 263 -6.82 13.47 -8.30
CA PHE A 263 -7.55 14.72 -8.13
C PHE A 263 -7.60 15.18 -6.66
N TYR A 264 -7.88 14.29 -5.72
CA TYR A 264 -8.02 14.63 -4.29
C TYR A 264 -6.73 14.62 -3.48
N HIS A 265 -5.65 13.99 -3.99
CA HIS A 265 -4.42 13.78 -3.24
C HIS A 265 -3.20 14.49 -3.85
N THR A 266 -3.33 15.04 -5.05
CA THR A 266 -2.26 15.83 -5.68
C THR A 266 -2.61 17.31 -5.59
N ARG A 267 -1.64 18.14 -5.19
CA ARG A 267 -1.80 19.59 -5.28
C ARG A 267 -1.93 19.99 -6.75
N GLN A 268 -3.04 20.64 -7.09
CA GLN A 268 -3.21 21.20 -8.42
C GLN A 268 -2.34 22.47 -8.59
N PRO A 269 -2.13 22.94 -9.83
CA PRO A 269 -1.42 24.21 -10.08
C PRO A 269 -2.09 25.40 -9.38
N SER A 270 -3.42 25.37 -9.24
CA SER A 270 -4.15 26.14 -8.24
C SER A 270 -3.79 25.56 -6.87
N THR A 271 -3.05 26.31 -6.06
CA THR A 271 -2.37 25.90 -4.82
C THR A 271 -3.18 25.13 -3.76
N PHE A 272 -4.49 24.96 -3.93
CA PHE A 272 -5.41 24.37 -2.96
C PHE A 272 -5.79 22.94 -3.31
N LEU A 273 -5.89 22.09 -2.29
CA LEU A 273 -6.38 20.73 -2.45
C LEU A 273 -7.92 20.71 -2.53
N PRO A 274 -8.52 19.92 -3.43
CA PRO A 274 -9.96 19.72 -3.47
C PRO A 274 -10.49 19.12 -2.16
N LEU A 275 -11.63 19.61 -1.68
CA LEU A 275 -12.31 19.05 -0.51
C LEU A 275 -12.87 17.66 -0.83
N ARG A 276 -12.46 16.66 -0.04
CA ARG A 276 -12.83 15.24 -0.21
C ARG A 276 -14.29 14.91 0.15
N VAL A 277 -14.98 15.86 0.77
CA VAL A 277 -16.40 15.79 1.14
C VAL A 277 -17.34 16.21 0.01
N LEU A 278 -16.79 16.84 -1.03
CA LEU A 278 -17.48 17.23 -2.25
C LEU A 278 -17.15 16.27 -3.40
N CYS A 279 -18.12 16.02 -4.29
CA CYS A 279 -17.85 15.29 -5.53
C CYS A 279 -16.88 16.08 -6.43
N PRO A 280 -16.28 15.46 -7.46
CA PRO A 280 -15.25 16.11 -8.27
C PRO A 280 -15.70 17.45 -8.87
N THR A 281 -16.95 17.53 -9.34
CA THR A 281 -17.53 18.75 -9.92
C THR A 281 -17.70 19.86 -8.88
N CYS A 282 -18.33 19.56 -7.73
CA CYS A 282 -18.54 20.55 -6.67
C CYS A 282 -17.22 20.97 -6.02
N SER A 283 -16.28 20.04 -5.86
CA SER A 283 -14.96 20.29 -5.29
C SER A 283 -14.12 21.20 -6.19
N LYS A 284 -14.18 20.99 -7.51
CA LYS A 284 -13.54 21.88 -8.48
C LYS A 284 -14.12 23.30 -8.41
N ALA A 285 -15.45 23.42 -8.43
CA ALA A 285 -16.11 24.73 -8.33
C ALA A 285 -15.79 25.44 -7.01
N GLU A 286 -15.72 24.70 -5.89
CA GLU A 286 -15.32 25.26 -4.60
C GLU A 286 -13.88 25.78 -4.62
N VAL A 287 -12.94 25.02 -5.19
CA VAL A 287 -11.54 25.46 -5.32
C VAL A 287 -11.43 26.70 -6.20
N GLU A 288 -12.18 26.78 -7.29
CA GLU A 288 -12.22 27.95 -8.18
C GLU A 288 -12.76 29.18 -7.45
N MET A 289 -13.91 29.08 -6.79
CA MET A 289 -14.48 30.17 -5.98
C MET A 289 -13.54 30.60 -4.84
N PHE A 290 -12.87 29.65 -4.19
CA PHE A 290 -11.91 29.95 -3.14
C PHE A 290 -10.68 30.69 -3.69
N ALA A 291 -10.15 30.24 -4.83
CA ALA A 291 -9.04 30.91 -5.51
C ALA A 291 -9.44 32.32 -5.96
N GLU A 292 -10.63 32.50 -6.52
CA GLU A 292 -11.17 33.82 -6.90
C GLU A 292 -11.27 34.74 -5.69
N ARG A 293 -11.80 34.27 -4.55
CA ARG A 293 -11.87 35.05 -3.31
C ARG A 293 -10.49 35.48 -2.81
N VAL A 294 -9.50 34.59 -2.89
CA VAL A 294 -8.12 34.91 -2.54
C VAL A 294 -7.54 35.94 -3.51
N THR A 295 -7.75 35.79 -4.81
CA THR A 295 -7.28 36.72 -5.85
C THR A 295 -7.95 38.08 -5.77
N GLU A 296 -9.26 38.14 -5.49
CA GLU A 296 -10.00 39.38 -5.27
C GLU A 296 -9.45 40.10 -4.04
N LYS A 297 -9.27 39.37 -2.93
CA LYS A 297 -8.69 39.94 -1.71
C LYS A 297 -7.26 40.44 -1.95
N TRP A 298 -6.46 39.66 -2.68
CA TRP A 298 -5.09 40.04 -3.06
C TRP A 298 -5.05 41.25 -4.00
N SER A 299 -6.01 41.38 -4.91
CA SER A 299 -6.12 42.54 -5.81
C SER A 299 -6.59 43.79 -5.06
N SER A 300 -7.39 43.61 -4.00
CA SER A 300 -7.85 44.69 -3.12
C SER A 300 -6.78 45.25 -2.16
N ARG A 301 -5.52 44.84 -2.32
CA ARG A 301 -4.36 45.12 -1.45
C ARG A 301 -3.90 46.59 -1.45
N CYS A 302 -4.81 47.53 -1.57
CA CYS A 302 -4.56 48.92 -1.18
C CYS A 302 -4.42 48.97 0.35
N GLY A 303 -3.18 49.00 0.85
CA GLY A 303 -2.88 49.28 2.26
C GLY A 303 -2.69 48.07 3.18
N TRP A 304 -2.71 46.84 2.67
CA TRP A 304 -2.46 45.65 3.50
C TRP A 304 -0.96 45.40 3.67
N ASP A 305 -0.51 45.35 4.92
CA ASP A 305 0.85 44.90 5.20
C ASP A 305 1.00 43.38 4.99
N LYS A 306 2.24 42.89 4.98
CA LYS A 306 2.53 41.46 4.77
C LYS A 306 1.97 40.58 5.90
N THR A 307 1.96 41.09 7.12
CA THR A 307 1.52 40.37 8.33
C THR A 307 0.01 40.23 8.36
N GLU A 308 -0.71 41.30 8.05
CA GLU A 308 -2.17 41.33 7.90
C GLU A 308 -2.62 40.37 6.80
N TRP A 309 -1.96 40.40 5.64
CA TRP A 309 -2.24 39.46 4.55
C TRP A 309 -2.03 38.01 4.98
N ASN A 310 -0.87 37.70 5.56
CA ASN A 310 -0.56 36.35 6.01
C ASN A 310 -1.53 35.88 7.10
N GLY A 311 -1.93 36.76 8.03
CA GLY A 311 -2.91 36.47 9.06
C GLY A 311 -4.28 36.15 8.47
N TRP A 312 -4.78 36.99 7.56
CA TRP A 312 -6.04 36.73 6.88
C TRP A 312 -6.01 35.45 6.04
N PHE A 313 -4.98 35.26 5.22
CA PHE A 313 -4.85 34.08 4.36
C PHE A 313 -4.76 32.80 5.20
N SER A 314 -3.96 32.80 6.27
CA SER A 314 -3.85 31.67 7.18
C SER A 314 -5.18 31.36 7.89
N ASN A 315 -5.92 32.39 8.31
CA ASN A 315 -7.25 32.21 8.91
C ASN A 315 -8.23 31.60 7.93
N VAL A 316 -8.30 32.10 6.69
CA VAL A 316 -9.23 31.61 5.67
C VAL A 316 -8.89 30.17 5.22
N VAL A 317 -7.60 29.81 5.14
CA VAL A 317 -7.18 28.42 4.89
C VAL A 317 -7.56 27.51 6.06
N ARG A 318 -7.30 27.94 7.31
CA ARG A 318 -7.68 27.18 8.51
C ARG A 318 -9.19 26.98 8.61
N ASP A 319 -9.98 28.01 8.32
CA ASP A 319 -11.45 27.92 8.34
C ASP A 319 -11.96 26.89 7.33
N ARG A 320 -11.37 26.87 6.12
CA ARG A 320 -11.66 25.86 5.08
C ARG A 320 -11.26 24.45 5.53
N GLU A 321 -10.11 24.29 6.18
CA GLU A 321 -9.66 23.00 6.73
C GLU A 321 -10.60 22.50 7.83
N MET A 322 -10.97 23.36 8.80
CA MET A 322 -11.90 23.03 9.87
C MET A 322 -13.29 22.65 9.34
N GLU A 323 -13.80 23.35 8.32
CA GLU A 323 -15.05 22.98 7.65
C GLU A 323 -14.92 21.60 6.99
N GLY A 324 -13.81 21.34 6.30
CA GLY A 324 -13.50 20.04 5.72
C GLY A 324 -13.54 18.92 6.75
N GLU A 325 -12.86 19.09 7.89
CA GLU A 325 -12.82 18.12 8.99
C GLU A 325 -14.20 17.87 9.61
N PHE A 326 -14.97 18.95 9.82
CA PHE A 326 -16.34 18.86 10.35
C PHE A 326 -17.24 18.01 9.44
N TRP A 327 -17.17 18.25 8.12
CA TRP A 327 -17.96 17.51 7.15
C TRP A 327 -17.45 16.08 6.94
N GLU A 328 -16.15 15.84 7.00
CA GLU A 328 -15.59 14.48 6.97
C GLU A 328 -16.07 13.67 8.18
N ALA A 329 -16.06 14.25 9.38
CA ALA A 329 -16.58 13.60 10.57
C ALA A 329 -18.09 13.30 10.46
N THR A 330 -18.86 14.22 9.87
CA THR A 330 -20.31 14.07 9.66
C THR A 330 -20.62 12.99 8.63
N GLN A 331 -19.93 12.99 7.48
CA GLN A 331 -20.02 11.91 6.50
C GLN A 331 -19.59 10.58 7.10
N GLY A 332 -18.53 10.55 7.88
CA GLY A 332 -18.05 9.35 8.56
C GLY A 332 -19.09 8.75 9.48
N ARG A 333 -19.79 9.57 10.29
CA ARG A 333 -20.93 9.11 11.10
C ARG A 333 -22.05 8.52 10.24
N ALA A 334 -22.42 9.20 9.16
CA ALA A 334 -23.49 8.75 8.28
C ALA A 334 -23.16 7.43 7.54
N VAL A 335 -21.93 7.28 7.04
CA VAL A 335 -21.46 6.06 6.38
C VAL A 335 -21.34 4.91 7.37
N LYS A 336 -20.76 5.16 8.56
CA LYS A 336 -20.66 4.14 9.62
C LYS A 336 -22.04 3.67 10.10
N ALA A 337 -23.03 4.56 10.20
CA ALA A 337 -24.40 4.21 10.57
C ALA A 337 -25.09 3.31 9.53
N ARG A 338 -24.75 3.46 8.24
CA ARG A 338 -25.24 2.56 7.16
C ARG A 338 -24.52 1.22 7.15
N GLY A 339 -23.28 1.17 7.65
CA GLY A 339 -22.43 0.00 7.62
C GLY A 339 -21.67 -0.17 6.30
N PRO A 340 -20.76 -1.15 6.23
CA PRO A 340 -20.05 -1.48 5.00
C PRO A 340 -21.04 -1.96 3.94
N VAL A 341 -20.78 -1.61 2.67
CA VAL A 341 -21.56 -2.15 1.55
C VAL A 341 -21.36 -3.66 1.56
N GLN A 342 -22.44 -4.41 1.80
CA GLN A 342 -22.41 -5.86 1.62
C GLN A 342 -22.20 -6.13 0.14
N LEU A 343 -20.94 -6.37 -0.23
CA LEU A 343 -20.63 -6.98 -1.51
C LEU A 343 -21.29 -8.35 -1.47
N VAL A 344 -22.40 -8.48 -2.20
CA VAL A 344 -22.94 -9.77 -2.57
C VAL A 344 -21.92 -10.37 -3.53
N GLU A 345 -20.83 -10.92 -2.99
CA GLU A 345 -20.10 -11.96 -3.70
C GLU A 345 -21.16 -13.06 -3.89
N LYS A 346 -21.74 -13.13 -5.09
CA LYS A 346 -22.36 -14.36 -5.56
C LYS A 346 -21.24 -15.39 -5.54
N VAL A 347 -21.09 -16.06 -4.42
CA VAL A 347 -20.48 -17.37 -4.39
C VAL A 347 -21.42 -18.20 -5.25
N GLU A 348 -21.05 -18.39 -6.51
CA GLU A 348 -21.52 -19.55 -7.26
C GLU A 348 -21.00 -20.75 -6.45
N GLU A 349 -21.80 -21.18 -5.46
CA GLU A 349 -21.77 -22.55 -4.99
C GLU A 349 -22.18 -23.39 -6.19
N GLU A 350 -21.24 -23.68 -7.08
CA GLU A 350 -21.31 -24.92 -7.82
C GLU A 350 -21.30 -26.04 -6.78
N GLU A 351 -22.48 -26.65 -6.64
CA GLU A 351 -22.67 -27.98 -6.10
C GLU A 351 -21.66 -28.96 -6.72
N GLU A 352 -20.46 -29.11 -6.14
CA GLU A 352 -19.79 -30.41 -6.11
C GLU A 352 -20.24 -31.16 -4.84
N GLU A 353 -21.56 -31.30 -4.69
CA GLU A 353 -22.17 -32.36 -3.90
C GLU A 353 -21.99 -33.69 -4.65
N GLY A 354 -20.76 -34.21 -4.68
CA GLY A 354 -20.45 -35.32 -5.56
C GLY A 354 -19.20 -36.13 -5.28
N LYS A 355 -18.56 -36.06 -4.09
CA LYS A 355 -17.37 -36.91 -3.82
C LYS A 355 -17.05 -37.22 -2.35
N LYS A 356 -18.00 -37.13 -1.42
CA LYS A 356 -17.81 -37.56 0.00
C LYS A 356 -18.46 -38.91 0.36
N GLY A 357 -18.68 -39.79 -0.63
CA GLY A 357 -19.33 -41.09 -0.40
C GLY A 357 -18.45 -42.34 -0.31
N LYS A 358 -17.12 -42.29 -0.50
CA LYS A 358 -16.32 -43.54 -0.70
C LYS A 358 -15.08 -43.76 0.18
N ARG A 359 -14.84 -42.97 1.24
CA ARG A 359 -13.67 -43.20 2.13
C ARG A 359 -13.99 -43.76 3.53
N SER A 360 -15.25 -44.08 3.84
CA SER A 360 -15.64 -44.60 5.17
C SER A 360 -15.78 -46.12 5.27
N ILE A 361 -15.69 -46.89 4.18
CA ILE A 361 -15.96 -48.35 4.21
C ILE A 361 -14.68 -49.18 4.45
N LEU A 362 -13.49 -48.66 4.16
CA LEU A 362 -12.24 -49.43 4.31
C LEU A 362 -11.66 -49.47 5.74
N ARG A 363 -12.19 -48.70 6.70
CA ARG A 363 -11.78 -48.81 8.12
C ARG A 363 -12.59 -49.83 8.94
N LYS A 364 -13.63 -50.45 8.36
CA LYS A 364 -14.49 -51.42 9.08
C LYS A 364 -14.15 -52.89 8.84
N LEU A 365 -13.11 -53.19 8.06
CA LEU A 365 -12.72 -54.58 7.72
C LEU A 365 -11.40 -55.06 8.37
N PHE A 366 -10.71 -54.24 9.20
CA PHE A 366 -9.45 -54.65 9.84
C PHE A 366 -9.42 -54.49 11.37
N SER A 367 -10.57 -54.36 12.03
CA SER A 367 -10.65 -54.34 13.51
C SER A 367 -11.31 -55.58 14.12
N SER A 368 -11.28 -56.72 13.42
CA SER A 368 -11.73 -58.00 14.00
C SER A 368 -10.81 -59.14 13.56
N MET A 369 -9.56 -59.13 14.05
CA MET A 369 -8.73 -60.32 14.23
C MET A 369 -7.75 -60.07 15.37
N THR A 370 -8.26 -60.15 16.60
CA THR A 370 -7.49 -60.51 17.81
C THR A 370 -8.44 -61.22 18.75
N VAL A 371 -8.44 -62.55 18.67
CA VAL A 371 -8.63 -63.45 19.81
C VAL A 371 -7.56 -64.51 19.68
#